data_AF-A0AAD3VQL8-F1
#
_entry.id   AF-A0AAD3VQL8-F1
#
_cell.length_a   1.000
_cell.length_b   1.000
_cell.length_c   1.000
_cell.angle_alpha   90.00
_cell.angle_beta   90.00
_cell.angle_gamma   90.00
#
_symmetry.space_group_name_H-M   'P 1'
#
loop_
_entity.id
_entity.type
_entity.pdbx_description
1 polymer ?
#
loop_
_entity_poly.entity_id
_entity_poly.type
_entity_poly.pdbx_seq_one_letter_code
_entity_poly.pdbx_strand_id
1 'polypeptide(L)'
;MSIDFVVLDFETANEKRASVCAVGLVLFRDGRVVEELTWLVSPPEHLAYFNPYNVQIHGITAEMVAGKPGFNEIWPEIRGIMSDQIVVAHNASFDMTVLKQLLDLYDLESSRIK
;
A
#
# COMPACT_ATOMS: atom_id res chain seq x y z
N MET A 1 -21.50 15.53 -12.27
CA MET A 1 -20.22 15.65 -11.56
C MET A 1 -19.86 14.27 -11.11
N SER A 2 -18.75 13.72 -11.61
CA SER A 2 -18.21 12.47 -11.07
C SER A 2 -17.36 12.82 -9.85
N ILE A 3 -17.15 11.86 -8.97
CA ILE A 3 -16.34 12.05 -7.77
C ILE A 3 -14.87 11.74 -8.11
N ASP A 4 -13.96 12.56 -7.59
CA ASP A 4 -12.53 12.32 -7.67
C ASP A 4 -12.09 11.55 -6.43
N PHE A 5 -11.36 10.46 -6.64
CA PHE A 5 -10.91 9.57 -5.56
C PHE A 5 -9.65 8.83 -5.97
N VAL A 6 -9.02 8.19 -4.97
CA VAL A 6 -7.87 7.33 -5.14
C VAL A 6 -8.24 5.94 -4.65
N VAL A 7 -7.99 4.92 -5.46
CA VAL A 7 -8.07 3.53 -5.03
C VAL A 7 -6.73 3.12 -4.45
N LEU A 8 -6.74 2.53 -3.25
CA LEU A 8 -5.59 1.98 -2.55
C LEU A 8 -5.76 0.46 -2.43
N ASP A 9 -4.66 -0.26 -2.65
CA ASP A 9 -4.60 -1.71 -2.50
C ASP A 9 -3.21 -2.12 -1.99
N PHE A 10 -3.17 -3.00 -0.99
CA PHE A 10 -1.93 -3.53 -0.44
C PHE A 10 -1.82 -5.04 -0.62
N GLU A 11 -0.60 -5.50 -0.88
CA GLU A 11 -0.24 -6.91 -0.80
C GLU A 11 0.74 -7.15 0.36
N THR A 12 0.54 -8.25 1.09
CA THR A 12 1.41 -8.62 2.22
C THR A 12 2.17 -9.90 1.94
N ALA A 13 3.47 -9.92 2.29
CA ALA A 13 4.33 -11.10 2.17
C ALA A 13 3.81 -12.30 2.98
N ASN A 14 3.12 -12.06 4.10
CA ASN A 14 2.55 -13.08 4.97
C ASN A 14 1.30 -12.57 5.69
N GLU A 15 0.86 -13.26 6.74
CA GLU A 15 -0.37 -12.93 7.47
C GLU A 15 -0.29 -11.66 8.35
N LYS A 16 0.91 -11.09 8.52
CA LYS A 16 1.12 -9.87 9.31
C LYS A 16 0.82 -8.65 8.47
N ARG A 17 -0.01 -7.73 8.98
CA ARG A 17 -0.44 -6.53 8.23
C ARG A 17 0.74 -5.61 7.88
N ALA A 18 1.75 -5.54 8.73
CA ALA A 18 2.95 -4.73 8.48
C ALA A 18 3.99 -5.40 7.55
N SER A 19 3.73 -6.61 7.02
CA SER A 19 4.64 -7.30 6.08
C SER A 19 4.38 -6.89 4.62
N VAL A 20 4.00 -5.64 4.37
CA VAL A 20 3.66 -5.17 3.01
C VAL A 20 4.81 -5.41 2.04
N CYS A 21 4.50 -6.04 0.91
CA CYS A 21 5.43 -6.30 -0.18
C CYS A 21 5.08 -5.55 -1.47
N ALA A 22 3.86 -5.00 -1.57
CA ALA A 22 3.51 -4.04 -2.61
C ALA A 22 2.36 -3.12 -2.18
N VAL A 23 2.31 -1.96 -2.80
CA VAL A 23 1.19 -1.00 -2.70
C VAL A 23 0.86 -0.46 -4.08
N GLY A 24 -0.42 -0.41 -4.41
CA GLY A 24 -0.96 0.16 -5.63
C GLY A 24 -1.85 1.36 -5.35
N LEU A 25 -1.74 2.39 -6.20
CA LEU A 25 -2.67 3.52 -6.24
C LEU A 25 -3.24 3.70 -7.65
N VAL A 26 -4.56 3.93 -7.75
CA VAL A 26 -5.22 4.30 -9.00
C VAL A 26 -6.00 5.60 -8.81
N LEU A 27 -5.66 6.63 -9.57
CA LEU A 27 -6.28 7.94 -9.45
C LEU A 27 -7.44 8.06 -10.43
N PHE A 28 -8.62 8.41 -9.93
CA PHE A 28 -9.79 8.71 -10.72
C PHE A 28 -10.05 10.22 -10.76
N ARG A 29 -10.20 10.77 -11.95
CA ARG A 29 -10.69 12.15 -12.18
C ARG A 29 -11.83 12.13 -13.17
N ASP A 30 -12.94 12.77 -12.80
CA ASP A 30 -14.16 12.80 -13.62
C ASP A 30 -14.63 11.39 -14.06
N GLY A 31 -14.43 10.39 -13.20
CA GLY A 31 -14.81 8.99 -13.47
C GLY A 31 -13.89 8.25 -14.45
N ARG A 32 -12.70 8.78 -14.73
CA ARG A 32 -11.68 8.14 -15.58
C ARG A 32 -10.40 7.92 -14.80
N VAL A 33 -9.72 6.82 -15.08
CA VAL A 33 -8.35 6.60 -14.61
C VAL A 33 -7.44 7.63 -15.28
N VAL A 34 -6.72 8.39 -14.48
CA VAL A 34 -5.71 9.33 -14.98
C VAL A 34 -4.29 8.86 -14.70
N GLU A 35 -4.12 7.98 -13.71
CA GLU A 35 -2.81 7.50 -13.30
C GLU A 35 -2.93 6.18 -12.53
N GLU A 36 -1.95 5.29 -12.75
CA GLU A 36 -1.78 4.02 -12.06
C GLU A 36 -0.34 3.93 -11.58
N LEU A 37 -0.17 3.73 -10.28
CA LEU A 37 1.14 3.69 -9.63
C LEU A 37 1.26 2.40 -8.81
N THR A 38 2.44 1.82 -8.80
CA THR A 38 2.72 0.60 -8.04
C THR A 38 4.15 0.63 -7.52
N TRP A 39 4.31 0.31 -6.24
CA TRP A 39 5.61 0.17 -5.61
C TRP A 39 5.74 -1.26 -5.08
N LEU A 40 6.85 -1.92 -5.43
CA LEU A 40 7.32 -3.09 -4.69
C LEU A 40 8.05 -2.59 -3.45
N VAL A 41 7.79 -3.24 -2.32
CA VAL A 41 8.24 -2.82 -0.99
C VAL A 41 9.02 -3.95 -0.35
N SER A 42 10.17 -3.63 0.25
CA SER A 42 10.86 -4.58 1.11
C SER A 42 10.23 -4.54 2.50
N PRO A 43 9.66 -5.66 3.00
CA PRO A 43 9.11 -5.70 4.35
C PRO A 43 10.22 -5.51 5.41
N PRO A 44 9.89 -5.09 6.65
CA PRO A 44 10.83 -5.10 7.75
C PRO A 44 11.47 -6.49 7.91
N GLU A 45 12.77 -6.56 8.19
CA GLU A 45 13.53 -7.82 8.21
C GLU A 45 12.88 -8.90 9.10
N HIS A 46 12.40 -8.52 10.28
CA HIS A 46 11.72 -9.42 11.22
C HIS A 46 10.34 -9.93 10.73
N LEU A 47 9.80 -9.36 9.65
CA LEU A 47 8.55 -9.75 8.99
C LEU A 47 8.78 -10.26 7.56
N ALA A 48 10.02 -10.32 7.07
CA ALA A 48 10.34 -10.54 5.64
C ALA A 48 10.29 -12.01 5.19
N TYR A 49 9.47 -12.86 5.84
CA TYR A 49 9.19 -14.21 5.33
C TYR A 49 8.00 -14.17 4.37
N PHE A 50 8.08 -14.93 3.28
CA PHE A 50 7.02 -14.99 2.27
C PHE A 50 6.22 -16.28 2.44
N ASN A 51 4.96 -16.13 2.84
CA ASN A 51 4.04 -17.25 2.98
C ASN A 51 3.62 -17.73 1.57
N PRO A 52 3.78 -19.02 1.24
CA PRO A 52 3.40 -19.55 -0.07
C PRO A 52 1.95 -19.26 -0.48
N TYR A 53 1.03 -19.18 0.49
CA TYR A 53 -0.38 -18.85 0.20
C TYR A 53 -0.54 -17.42 -0.32
N ASN A 54 0.13 -16.45 0.32
CA ASN A 54 0.15 -15.06 -0.14
C ASN A 54 0.78 -14.96 -1.53
N VAL A 55 1.97 -15.57 -1.70
CA VAL A 55 2.66 -15.61 -2.99
C VAL A 55 1.79 -16.22 -4.09
N GLN A 56 1.01 -17.27 -3.78
CA GLN A 56 0.09 -17.88 -4.75
C GLN A 56 -1.03 -16.93 -5.18
N ILE A 57 -1.49 -16.02 -4.31
CA ILE A 57 -2.57 -15.07 -4.61
C ILE A 57 -2.08 -13.97 -5.56
N HIS A 58 -0.98 -13.30 -5.22
CA HIS A 58 -0.55 -12.08 -5.91
C HIS A 58 0.72 -12.27 -6.76
N GLY A 59 1.44 -13.38 -6.62
CA GLY A 59 2.62 -13.73 -7.43
C GLY A 59 3.93 -13.00 -7.07
N ILE A 60 3.96 -12.26 -5.96
CA ILE A 60 5.14 -11.45 -5.56
C ILE A 60 6.03 -12.28 -4.66
N THR A 61 7.30 -12.43 -5.04
CA THR A 61 8.27 -13.25 -4.31
C THR A 61 9.27 -12.40 -3.52
N ALA A 62 10.00 -13.04 -2.61
CA ALA A 62 11.07 -12.39 -1.86
C ALA A 62 12.16 -11.79 -2.78
N GLU A 63 12.46 -12.46 -3.89
CA GLU A 63 13.45 -12.02 -4.88
C GLU A 63 13.01 -10.74 -5.61
N MET A 64 11.70 -10.58 -5.87
CA MET A 64 11.18 -9.39 -6.54
C MET A 64 11.32 -8.13 -5.69
N VAL A 65 11.22 -8.28 -4.36
CA VAL A 65 11.31 -7.17 -3.41
C VAL A 65 12.71 -6.98 -2.82
N ALA A 66 13.66 -7.86 -3.16
CA ALA A 66 15.03 -7.75 -2.69
C ALA A 66 15.66 -6.42 -3.17
N GLY A 67 16.14 -5.62 -2.22
CA GLY A 67 16.75 -4.31 -2.51
C GLY A 67 15.75 -3.21 -2.90
N LYS A 68 14.45 -3.44 -2.76
CA LYS A 68 13.42 -2.39 -2.90
C LYS A 68 13.36 -1.52 -1.63
N PRO A 69 12.86 -0.28 -1.73
CA PRO A 69 12.68 0.58 -0.56
C PRO A 69 11.72 -0.03 0.46
N GLY A 70 11.90 0.34 1.72
CA GLY A 70 10.92 0.12 2.78
C GLY A 70 9.71 1.06 2.62
N PHE A 71 8.62 0.76 3.33
CA PHE A 71 7.40 1.57 3.25
C PHE A 71 7.64 3.03 3.68
N ASN A 72 8.48 3.26 4.69
CA ASN A 72 8.84 4.59 5.17
C ASN A 72 9.50 5.48 4.12
N GLU A 73 10.20 4.89 3.14
CA GLU A 73 10.89 5.64 2.09
C GLU A 73 9.92 6.09 0.99
N ILE A 74 8.89 5.29 0.69
CA ILE A 74 7.87 5.62 -0.33
C ILE A 74 6.67 6.37 0.24
N TRP A 75 6.45 6.32 1.56
CA TRP A 75 5.31 6.97 2.21
C TRP A 75 5.17 8.46 1.90
N PRO A 76 6.22 9.29 1.85
CA PRO A 76 6.07 10.72 1.54
C PRO A 76 5.38 10.99 0.20
N GLU A 77 5.68 10.18 -0.82
CA GLU A 77 5.06 10.27 -2.15
C GLU A 77 3.59 9.83 -2.11
N ILE A 78 3.33 8.65 -1.56
CA ILE A 78 1.98 8.08 -1.39
C ILE A 78 1.08 9.03 -0.58
N ARG A 79 1.59 9.56 0.54
CA ARG A 79 0.91 10.54 1.40
C ARG A 79 0.55 11.79 0.61
N GLY A 80 1.47 12.30 -0.22
CA GLY A 80 1.24 13.47 -1.06
C GLY A 80 0.08 13.27 -2.03
N ILE A 81 -0.02 12.08 -2.63
CA ILE A 81 -1.10 11.72 -3.56
C ILE A 81 -2.45 11.58 -2.85
N MET A 82 -2.47 10.93 -1.68
CA MET A 82 -3.69 10.62 -0.95
C MET A 82 -4.23 11.78 -0.11
N SER A 83 -3.41 12.81 0.17
CA SER A 83 -3.81 13.92 1.04
C SER A 83 -4.99 14.70 0.45
N ASP A 84 -5.99 14.98 1.29
CA ASP A 84 -7.24 15.67 0.93
C ASP A 84 -8.09 14.97 -0.15
N GLN A 85 -7.75 13.74 -0.52
CA GLN A 85 -8.52 12.90 -1.43
C GLN A 85 -9.46 11.95 -0.67
N ILE A 86 -10.51 11.50 -1.35
CA ILE A 86 -11.30 10.34 -0.91
C ILE A 86 -10.51 9.08 -1.25
N VAL A 87 -10.28 8.23 -0.27
CA VAL A 87 -9.57 6.95 -0.48
C VAL A 87 -10.56 5.80 -0.44
N VAL A 88 -10.52 4.98 -1.49
CA VAL A 88 -11.37 3.80 -1.67
C VAL A 88 -10.48 2.56 -1.70
N ALA A 89 -10.96 1.46 -1.15
CA ALA A 89 -10.26 0.18 -1.19
C ALA A 89 -11.30 -0.94 -1.32
N HIS A 90 -10.94 -2.03 -2.00
CA HIS A 90 -11.87 -3.16 -2.19
C HIS A 90 -12.20 -3.83 -0.84
N ASN A 91 -11.20 -3.94 0.03
CA ASN A 91 -11.35 -4.39 1.41
C ASN A 91 -10.81 -3.35 2.39
N ALA A 92 -11.50 -2.20 2.47
CA ALA A 92 -11.06 -1.08 3.31
C ALA A 92 -10.72 -1.46 4.76
N SER A 93 -11.37 -2.46 5.36
CA SER A 93 -11.01 -2.94 6.70
C SER A 93 -9.59 -3.49 6.75
N PHE A 94 -9.20 -4.29 5.76
CA PHE A 94 -7.84 -4.81 5.60
C PHE A 94 -6.85 -3.68 5.30
N ASP A 95 -7.09 -2.91 4.22
CA ASP A 95 -6.12 -1.93 3.72
C ASP A 95 -5.85 -0.80 4.71
N MET A 96 -6.90 -0.31 5.39
CA MET A 96 -6.74 0.73 6.39
C MET A 96 -6.06 0.20 7.66
N THR A 97 -6.22 -1.09 7.98
CA THR A 97 -5.48 -1.72 9.08
C THR A 97 -4.00 -1.87 8.73
N VAL A 98 -3.69 -2.26 7.49
CA VAL A 98 -2.31 -2.32 6.97
C VAL A 98 -1.65 -0.95 7.05
N LEU A 99 -2.30 0.07 6.50
CA LEU A 99 -1.79 1.44 6.53
C LEU A 99 -1.53 1.89 7.96
N LYS A 100 -2.52 1.74 8.86
CA LYS A 100 -2.36 2.12 10.25
C LYS A 100 -1.16 1.44 10.92
N GLN A 101 -1.02 0.12 10.77
CA GLN A 101 0.09 -0.61 11.41
C GLN A 101 1.45 -0.21 10.85
N LEU A 102 1.54 0.11 9.55
CA LEU A 102 2.77 0.63 8.96
C LEU A 102 3.12 2.02 9.51
N LEU A 103 2.14 2.91 9.61
CA LEU A 103 2.36 4.24 10.20
C LEU A 103 2.82 4.13 11.65
N ASP A 104 2.17 3.27 12.45
CA ASP A 104 2.56 3.02 13.84
C ASP A 104 3.98 2.40 13.94
N LEU A 105 4.31 1.45 13.05
CA LEU A 105 5.61 0.77 13.05
C LEU A 105 6.78 1.73 12.77
N TYR A 106 6.59 2.64 11.81
CA TYR A 106 7.62 3.57 11.36
C TYR A 106 7.53 4.96 12.00
N ASP A 107 6.62 5.15 12.96
CA ASP A 107 6.34 6.44 13.61
C ASP A 107 6.06 7.57 12.58
N LEU A 108 5.22 7.25 11.59
CA LEU A 108 4.90 8.15 10.49
C LEU A 108 3.59 8.88 10.73
N GLU A 109 3.56 10.17 10.43
CA GLU A 109 2.32 10.93 10.48
C GLU A 109 1.31 10.46 9.44
N SER A 110 0.05 10.37 9.86
CA SER A 110 -1.07 10.22 8.95
C SER A 110 -1.36 11.53 8.20
N SER A 111 -1.93 11.43 7.00
CA SER A 111 -2.58 12.56 6.32
C SER A 111 -4.05 12.65 6.75
N ARG A 112 -4.66 13.81 6.49
CA ARG A 112 -6.12 13.94 6.49
C ARG A 112 -6.65 13.18 5.27
N ILE A 113 -6.97 11.91 5.48
CA ILE A 113 -7.61 11.04 4.51
C ILE A 113 -9.13 11.13 4.75
N LYS A 114 -9.91 11.35 3.69
CA LYS A 114 -11.38 11.41 3.75
C LYS A 114 -12.02 10.10 3.34
#